data_AF-A0A0W0SD34-F1
#
_entry.id   AF-A0A0W0SD34-F1
#
_cell.length_a   1.000
_cell.length_b   1.000
_cell.length_c   1.000
_cell.angle_alpha   90.00
_cell.angle_beta   90.00
_cell.angle_gamma   90.00
#
_symmetry.space_group_name_H-M   'P 1'
#
loop_
_entity.id
_entity.type
_entity.pdbx_description
1 polymer ?
#
loop_
_entity_poly.entity_id
_entity_poly.type
_entity_poly.pdbx_seq_one_letter_code
_entity_poly.pdbx_strand_id
1 'polypeptide(L)'
;MLSCPDPDTTSLKWGVIPKPWIENPYSPNRVQGEDGTRFVRANIMVAGMGRGVVCAYSNSLGLYSIWWPVRVKIPARTDYNWIDTYGGFVCTQSLTDCIFSIATD
;
A
#
# COMPACT_ATOMS: atom_id res chain seq x y z
N MET A 1 -1.52 3.32 -14.12
CA MET A 1 -2.36 3.15 -12.91
C MET A 1 -1.94 1.85 -12.25
N LEU A 2 -1.72 1.88 -10.93
CA LEU A 2 -1.17 0.78 -10.14
C LEU A 2 -2.01 0.61 -8.88
N SER A 3 -2.09 -0.61 -8.36
CA SER A 3 -2.69 -0.93 -7.05
C SER A 3 -1.63 -1.53 -6.13
N CYS A 4 -2.01 -1.73 -4.87
CA CYS A 4 -1.27 -2.61 -3.98
C CYS A 4 -1.21 -4.04 -4.57
N PRO A 5 -0.13 -4.81 -4.30
CA PRO A 5 -0.07 -6.21 -4.65
C PRO A 5 -1.22 -6.99 -4.02
N ASP A 6 -1.88 -7.79 -4.83
CA ASP A 6 -2.96 -8.65 -4.37
C ASP A 6 -2.36 -9.87 -3.65
N PRO A 7 -2.77 -10.15 -2.39
CA PRO A 7 -2.24 -11.28 -1.64
C PRO A 7 -2.50 -12.63 -2.31
N ASP A 8 -3.59 -12.78 -3.07
CA ASP A 8 -4.01 -14.08 -3.63
C ASP A 8 -3.30 -14.40 -4.96
N THR A 9 -2.96 -13.36 -5.74
CA THR A 9 -2.39 -13.52 -7.08
C THR A 9 -0.90 -13.25 -7.16
N THR A 10 -0.32 -12.55 -6.19
CA THR A 10 1.11 -12.19 -6.19
C THR A 10 1.95 -13.11 -5.31
N SER A 11 3.25 -12.82 -5.21
CA SER A 11 4.18 -13.59 -4.38
C SER A 11 3.94 -13.44 -2.87
N LEU A 12 3.05 -12.53 -2.46
CA LEU A 12 2.68 -12.30 -1.06
C LEU A 12 2.07 -13.54 -0.40
N LYS A 13 1.32 -14.39 -1.12
CA LYS A 13 0.81 -15.65 -0.56
C LYS A 13 1.89 -16.61 -0.06
N TRP A 14 3.12 -16.47 -0.54
CA TRP A 14 4.28 -17.23 -0.07
C TRP A 14 5.20 -16.41 0.85
N GLY A 15 4.74 -15.25 1.32
CA GLY A 15 5.51 -14.39 2.22
C GLY A 15 6.64 -13.63 1.54
N VAL A 16 6.66 -13.61 0.19
CA VAL A 16 7.71 -12.95 -0.59
C VAL A 16 7.19 -11.62 -1.09
N ILE A 17 7.84 -10.53 -0.67
CA ILE A 17 7.48 -9.18 -1.10
C ILE A 17 7.81 -9.01 -2.61
N PRO A 18 6.82 -8.73 -3.47
CA PRO A 18 7.09 -8.55 -4.88
C PRO A 18 7.83 -7.24 -5.12
N LYS A 19 8.84 -7.25 -6.00
CA LYS A 19 9.46 -6.00 -6.46
C LYS A 19 8.40 -5.14 -7.18
N PRO A 20 8.47 -3.80 -7.07
CA PRO A 20 9.50 -2.98 -6.43
C PRO A 20 9.24 -2.66 -4.94
N TRP A 21 8.28 -3.34 -4.33
CA TRP A 21 7.97 -3.16 -2.92
C TRP A 21 9.08 -3.71 -2.03
N ILE A 22 9.20 -3.13 -0.85
CA ILE A 22 10.15 -3.51 0.19
C ILE A 22 9.41 -3.70 1.52
N GLU A 23 10.08 -4.34 2.47
CA GLU A 23 9.57 -4.48 3.82
C GLU A 23 9.41 -3.09 4.46
N ASN A 24 8.26 -2.85 5.11
CA ASN A 24 8.05 -1.63 5.87
C ASN A 24 8.67 -1.79 7.27
N PRO A 25 9.74 -1.05 7.62
CA PRO A 25 10.38 -1.18 8.93
C PRO A 25 9.49 -0.74 10.10
N TYR A 26 8.38 -0.04 9.81
CA TYR A 26 7.40 0.41 10.81
C TYR A 26 6.15 -0.48 10.87
N SER A 27 6.16 -1.62 10.16
CA SER A 27 5.08 -2.59 10.20
C SER A 27 5.02 -3.28 11.57
N PRO A 28 3.84 -3.47 12.19
CA PRO A 28 3.72 -4.17 13.47
C PRO A 28 4.21 -5.62 13.41
N ASN A 29 3.94 -6.29 12.29
CA ASN A 29 4.39 -7.65 12.00
C ASN A 29 5.18 -7.70 10.68
N ARG A 30 5.97 -8.76 10.52
CA ARG A 30 6.63 -9.07 9.23
C ARG A 30 5.64 -9.65 8.23
N VAL A 31 6.02 -9.59 6.95
CA VAL A 31 5.26 -10.24 5.87
C VAL A 31 5.31 -11.76 6.07
N GLN A 32 4.15 -12.39 5.96
CA GLN A 32 3.98 -13.83 6.11
C GLN A 32 3.11 -14.35 4.98
N GLY A 33 3.50 -15.51 4.42
CA GLY A 33 2.69 -16.20 3.44
C GLY A 33 1.60 -16.98 4.14
N GLU A 34 0.39 -16.45 4.13
CA GLU A 34 -0.76 -17.07 4.78
C GLU A 34 -1.99 -16.96 3.88
N ASP A 35 -2.63 -18.10 3.63
CA ASP A 35 -3.92 -18.16 2.94
C ASP A 35 -4.98 -17.37 3.71
N GLY A 36 -5.78 -16.59 2.99
CA GLY A 36 -6.79 -15.73 3.60
C GLY A 36 -6.26 -14.40 4.12
N THR A 37 -4.99 -14.05 3.83
CA THR A 37 -4.49 -12.68 3.96
C THR A 37 -5.35 -11.72 3.15
N ARG A 38 -5.74 -10.57 3.72
CA ARG A 38 -6.64 -9.60 3.06
C ARG A 38 -6.01 -8.23 2.99
N PHE A 39 -6.26 -7.53 1.89
CA PHE A 39 -5.98 -6.09 1.80
C PHE A 39 -6.84 -5.31 2.79
N VAL A 40 -6.25 -4.33 3.47
CA VAL A 40 -6.91 -3.48 4.46
C VAL A 40 -6.98 -2.04 3.99
N ARG A 41 -5.85 -1.48 3.54
CA ARG A 41 -5.77 -0.09 3.08
C ARG A 41 -4.48 0.19 2.32
N ALA A 42 -4.53 1.24 1.51
CA ALA A 42 -3.37 1.87 0.91
C ALA A 42 -3.20 3.28 1.48
N ASN A 43 -1.96 3.67 1.75
CA ASN A 43 -1.62 5.03 2.16
C ASN A 43 -0.63 5.62 1.15
N ILE A 44 -0.90 6.83 0.68
CA ILE A 44 0.11 7.67 0.01
C ILE A 44 0.72 8.56 1.09
N MET A 45 2.00 8.34 1.37
CA MET A 45 2.75 9.09 2.38
C MET A 45 3.40 10.31 1.72
N VAL A 46 3.28 11.48 2.33
CA VAL A 46 3.85 12.73 1.82
C VAL A 46 4.68 13.41 2.91
N ALA A 47 5.98 13.58 2.66
CA ALA A 47 6.93 14.25 3.55
C ALA A 47 7.80 15.22 2.73
N GLY A 48 7.32 16.45 2.54
CA GLY A 48 7.95 17.41 1.63
C GLY A 48 7.96 16.88 0.18
N MET A 49 9.16 16.70 -0.39
CA MET A 49 9.32 16.07 -1.71
C MET A 49 9.35 14.53 -1.65
N GLY A 50 9.56 13.96 -0.46
CA GLY A 50 9.54 12.52 -0.25
C GLY A 50 8.11 11.99 -0.35
N ARG A 51 7.91 10.96 -1.16
CA ARG A 51 6.62 10.29 -1.29
C ARG A 51 6.81 8.78 -1.37
N GLY A 52 5.75 8.05 -1.05
CA GLY A 52 5.72 6.61 -1.16
C GLY A 52 4.32 6.06 -0.96
N VAL A 53 4.17 4.77 -1.21
CA VAL A 53 2.92 4.05 -1.00
C VAL A 53 3.14 2.96 0.03
N VAL A 54 2.23 2.85 0.99
CA VAL A 54 2.17 1.76 1.96
C VAL A 54 0.92 0.95 1.72
N CYS A 55 1.07 -0.36 1.61
CA CYS A 55 -0.05 -1.30 1.52
C CYS A 55 -0.11 -2.10 2.80
N ALA A 56 -1.25 -2.06 3.49
CA ALA A 56 -1.48 -2.80 4.72
C ALA A 56 -2.41 -4.00 4.46
N TYR A 57 -2.08 -5.11 5.11
CA TYR A 57 -2.77 -6.38 5.00
C TYR A 57 -3.05 -6.94 6.40
N SER A 58 -4.10 -7.74 6.53
CA SER A 58 -4.42 -8.49 7.74
C SER A 58 -4.39 -9.99 7.48
N ASN A 59 -3.90 -10.75 8.46
CA ASN A 59 -3.96 -12.19 8.53
C ASN A 59 -4.14 -12.65 9.99
N SER A 60 -3.98 -13.94 10.28
CA SER A 60 -4.17 -14.49 11.63
C SER A 60 -3.25 -13.89 12.70
N LEU A 61 -2.07 -13.37 12.32
CA LEU A 61 -1.09 -12.73 13.22
C LEU A 61 -1.35 -11.22 13.39
N GLY A 62 -2.36 -10.68 12.72
CA GLY A 62 -2.74 -9.28 12.77
C GLY A 62 -2.32 -8.53 11.52
N LEU A 63 -1.86 -7.28 11.68
CA LEU A 63 -1.55 -6.39 10.57
C LEU A 63 -0.08 -6.44 10.20
N TYR A 64 0.21 -6.47 8.90
CA TYR A 64 1.51 -6.14 8.36
C TYR A 64 1.38 -5.16 7.20
N SER A 65 2.49 -4.57 6.79
CA SER A 65 2.52 -3.67 5.63
C SER A 65 3.82 -3.77 4.85
N ILE A 66 3.72 -3.44 3.56
CA ILE A 66 4.85 -3.27 2.65
C ILE A 66 4.88 -1.83 2.16
N TRP A 67 6.06 -1.38 1.75
CA TRP A 67 6.33 0.00 1.41
C TRP A 67 6.98 0.09 0.02
N TRP A 68 6.62 1.09 -0.77
CA TRP A 68 7.31 1.43 -2.01
C TRP A 68 7.73 2.92 -1.98
N PRO A 69 9.04 3.23 -1.86
CA PRO A 69 9.52 4.61 -1.85
C PRO A 69 9.59 5.12 -3.28
N VAL A 70 8.50 5.70 -3.77
CA VAL A 70 8.41 6.24 -5.13
C VAL A 70 7.68 7.56 -5.12
N ARG A 71 8.08 8.47 -6.01
CA ARG A 71 7.31 9.68 -6.29
C ARG A 71 5.96 9.27 -6.86
N VAL A 72 4.93 9.26 -6.01
CA VAL A 72 3.54 9.05 -6.40
C VAL A 72 2.87 10.41 -6.65
N LYS A 73 1.95 10.46 -7.61
CA LYS A 73 1.11 11.64 -7.84
C LYS A 73 0.20 11.84 -6.63
N ILE A 74 0.05 13.10 -6.21
CA ILE A 74 -0.87 13.46 -5.13
C ILE A 74 -2.30 13.37 -5.67
N PRO A 75 -3.20 12.61 -5.03
CA PRO A 75 -4.61 12.58 -5.41
C PRO A 75 -5.22 13.98 -5.41
N ALA A 76 -6.15 14.23 -6.35
CA ALA A 76 -6.94 15.44 -6.30
C ALA A 76 -7.85 15.41 -5.07
N ARG A 77 -8.13 16.56 -4.47
CA ARG A 77 -9.07 16.65 -3.33
C ARG A 77 -10.51 16.22 -3.68
N THR A 78 -10.82 16.13 -4.97
CA THR A 78 -12.11 15.65 -5.49
C THR A 78 -12.14 14.14 -5.72
N ASP A 79 -11.02 13.42 -5.49
CA ASP A 79 -10.97 11.97 -5.58
C ASP A 79 -11.55 11.34 -4.30
N TYR A 80 -12.76 10.81 -4.41
CA TYR A 80 -13.49 10.26 -3.26
C TYR A 80 -12.91 8.95 -2.72
N ASN A 81 -11.99 8.29 -3.43
CA ASN A 81 -11.33 7.08 -2.94
C ASN A 81 -10.19 7.41 -1.96
N TRP A 82 -9.63 8.62 -2.04
CA TRP A 82 -8.46 9.03 -1.28
C TRP A 82 -8.81 10.13 -0.27
N ILE A 83 -8.86 9.75 1.00
CA ILE A 83 -9.16 10.66 2.11
C ILE A 83 -7.88 11.39 2.51
N ASP A 84 -7.91 12.73 2.49
CA ASP A 84 -6.81 13.61 2.95
C ASP A 84 -6.61 13.50 4.47
N THR A 85 -5.36 13.33 4.90
CA THR A 85 -4.95 13.16 6.30
C THR A 85 -3.67 13.94 6.58
N TYR A 86 -3.32 14.14 7.85
CA TYR A 86 -2.16 14.95 8.28
C TYR A 86 -0.80 14.50 7.69
N GLY A 87 -0.68 13.27 7.16
CA GLY A 87 0.57 12.74 6.58
C GLY A 87 0.48 12.34 5.10
N GLY A 88 -0.61 12.69 4.42
CA GLY A 88 -0.87 12.27 3.04
C GLY A 88 -2.30 11.77 2.86
N PHE A 89 -2.49 10.65 2.16
CA PHE A 89 -3.82 10.18 1.77
C PHE A 89 -4.02 8.72 2.14
N VAL A 90 -5.26 8.35 2.49
CA VAL A 90 -5.63 6.96 2.79
C VAL A 90 -6.80 6.50 1.93
N CYS A 91 -6.72 5.27 1.44
CA CYS A 91 -7.80 4.57 0.78
C CYS A 91 -8.05 3.23 1.48
N THR A 92 -9.27 3.00 1.95
CA THR A 92 -9.71 1.79 2.66
C THR A 92 -10.70 0.96 1.85
N GLN A 93 -10.84 1.26 0.56
CA GLN A 93 -11.72 0.57 -0.37
C GLN A 93 -11.07 -0.73 -0.87
N SER A 94 -11.55 -1.29 -1.98
CA SER A 94 -10.94 -2.49 -2.55
C SER A 94 -9.60 -2.20 -3.24
N LEU A 95 -8.83 -3.25 -3.55
CA LEU A 95 -7.60 -3.13 -4.35
C LEU A 95 -7.82 -2.43 -5.70
N THR A 96 -8.99 -2.65 -6.31
CA THR A 96 -9.37 -2.06 -7.60
C THR A 96 -9.80 -0.60 -7.49
N ASP A 97 -10.15 -0.12 -6.31
CA ASP A 97 -10.54 1.28 -6.07
C ASP A 97 -9.34 2.11 -5.58
N CYS A 98 -8.45 1.51 -4.80
CA CYS A 98 -7.24 2.15 -4.26
C CYS A 98 -6.11 2.24 -5.29
N ILE A 99 -6.42 2.83 -6.44
CA ILE A 99 -5.49 3.02 -7.56
C ILE A 99 -4.67 4.28 -7.32
N PHE A 100 -3.37 4.21 -7.64
CA PHE A 100 -2.46 5.35 -7.67
C PHE A 100 -1.63 5.37 -8.96
N SER A 101 -0.89 6.44 -9.17
CA SER A 101 0.04 6.57 -10.31
C SER A 101 1.37 7.12 -9.85
N ILE A 102 2.45 6.49 -10.29
CA ILE A 102 3.79 7.07 -10.15
C ILE A 102 3.90 8.34 -11.00
N ALA A 103 4.62 9.33 -10.49
CA ALA A 103 5.11 10.44 -11.27
C ALA A 103 6.34 9.95 -12.01
N THR A 104 6.19 9.60 -13.28
CA THR A 104 7.31 9.51 -14.21
C THR A 104 7.72 10.93 -14.60
N ASP A 105 9.01 11.21 -14.52
CA ASP A 105 9.60 12.40 -15.14
C ASP A 105 9.43 12.34 -16.67
#